data_AF-A0A0R0FC93-F1
#
_entry.id   AF-A0A0R0FC93-F1
#
_cell.length_a   1.000
_cell.length_b   1.000
_cell.length_c   1.000
_cell.angle_alpha   90.00
_cell.angle_beta   90.00
_cell.angle_gamma   90.00
#
_symmetry.space_group_name_H-M   'P 1'
#
loop_
_entity.id
_entity.type
_entity.pdbx_description
1 polymer ?
#
loop_
_entity_poly.entity_id
_entity_poly.type
_entity_poly.pdbx_seq_one_letter_code
_entity_poly.pdbx_strand_id
1 'polypeptide(L)'
;MIFGEVGKVYAVKWKDVLDSIWHLVDKDENYHNIVYNQDLNQPVIVAGWITLRNFYQLTGNHLVSLHHYVLGSVTFKVYLTEQKVSCSSLDVPSVMHYFLKDKGWTHLHLEDVAECRLVFNHWRKTLKIEAGWKHFYKTLSFTTDMKIVFEFIDPDVNCVLYWSCV
;
A
#
# COMPACT_ATOMS: atom_id res chain seq x y z
N MET A 1 12.77 8.63 23.00
CA MET A 1 13.13 9.07 21.63
C MET A 1 12.63 10.49 21.41
N ILE A 2 13.47 11.37 20.85
CA ILE A 2 13.11 12.77 20.52
C ILE A 2 12.66 12.92 19.06
N PHE A 3 12.94 11.91 18.23
CA PHE A 3 12.58 11.84 16.81
C PHE A 3 11.73 10.59 16.55
N GLY A 4 11.01 10.60 15.42
CA GLY A 4 10.32 9.44 14.88
C GLY A 4 11.14 8.82 13.76
N GLU A 5 11.37 7.51 13.80
CA GLU A 5 12.08 6.81 12.71
C GLU A 5 11.14 6.56 11.54
N VAL A 6 11.63 6.79 10.33
CA VAL A 6 10.94 6.44 9.08
C VAL A 6 11.62 5.19 8.51
N GLY A 7 10.83 4.26 7.98
CA GLY A 7 11.41 3.07 7.34
C GLY A 7 12.24 3.44 6.12
N LYS A 8 13.49 2.97 6.04
CA LYS A 8 14.39 3.24 4.89
C LYS A 8 13.78 2.87 3.54
N VAL A 9 13.13 1.72 3.45
CA VAL A 9 12.47 1.26 2.21
C VAL A 9 11.41 2.25 1.76
N TYR A 10 10.62 2.78 2.71
CA TYR A 10 9.60 3.79 2.43
C TYR A 10 10.23 5.10 1.94
N ALA A 11 11.25 5.61 2.65
CA ALA A 11 11.93 6.84 2.28
C ALA A 11 12.55 6.77 0.88
N VAL A 12 13.24 5.67 0.55
CA VAL A 12 13.85 5.46 -0.76
C VAL A 12 12.80 5.34 -1.86
N LYS A 13 11.74 4.57 -1.62
CA LYS A 13 10.66 4.34 -2.59
C LYS A 13 9.95 5.64 -2.99
N TRP A 14 9.77 6.55 -2.05
CA TRP A 14 9.00 7.78 -2.25
C TRP A 14 9.86 9.04 -2.27
N LYS A 15 11.18 8.91 -2.44
CA LYS A 15 12.14 10.04 -2.36
C LYS A 15 11.79 11.22 -3.29
N ASP A 16 11.20 10.93 -4.44
CA ASP A 16 10.87 11.94 -5.46
C ASP A 16 9.50 12.61 -5.22
N VAL A 17 8.73 12.09 -4.25
CA VAL A 17 7.39 12.56 -3.87
C VAL A 17 7.39 13.19 -2.48
N LEU A 18 8.20 12.68 -1.54
CA LEU A 18 8.26 13.15 -0.17
C LEU A 18 9.08 14.44 -0.06
N ASP A 19 8.38 15.53 0.22
CA ASP A 19 9.01 16.78 0.64
C ASP A 19 9.45 16.72 2.12
N SER A 20 10.15 17.75 2.57
CA SER A 20 10.60 17.94 3.96
C SER A 20 9.47 18.19 4.95
N ILE A 21 8.30 18.69 4.51
CA ILE A 21 7.15 18.96 5.37
C ILE A 21 6.04 17.97 5.02
N TRP A 22 5.58 17.20 6.00
CA TRP A 22 4.44 16.30 5.82
C TRP A 22 3.22 16.82 6.58
N HIS A 23 2.10 16.79 5.89
CA HIS A 23 0.78 17.10 6.42
C HIS A 23 0.07 15.78 6.69
N LEU A 24 -0.08 15.44 7.97
CA LEU A 24 -0.75 14.22 8.40
C LEU A 24 -2.18 14.56 8.79
N VAL A 25 -3.11 13.77 8.27
CA VAL A 25 -4.53 13.83 8.63
C VAL A 25 -4.94 12.45 9.10
N ASP A 26 -5.54 12.37 10.30
CA ASP A 26 -6.06 11.12 10.83
C ASP A 26 -7.52 10.87 10.42
N LYS A 27 -8.10 9.78 10.94
CA LYS A 27 -9.50 9.41 10.67
C LYS A 27 -10.55 10.36 11.28
N ASP A 28 -10.16 11.13 12.29
CA ASP A 28 -11.01 12.05 13.04
C ASP A 28 -10.77 13.51 12.59
N GLU A 29 -10.12 13.67 11.41
CA GLU A 29 -9.75 14.94 10.78
C GLU A 29 -8.75 15.80 11.60
N ASN A 30 -8.02 15.20 12.54
CA ASN A 30 -6.95 15.88 13.23
C ASN A 30 -5.77 16.11 12.30
N TYR A 31 -5.30 17.35 12.29
CA TYR A 31 -4.24 17.79 11.40
C TYR A 31 -2.92 17.98 12.15
N HIS A 32 -1.84 17.42 11.61
CA HIS A 32 -0.50 17.57 12.16
C HIS A 32 0.53 17.90 11.08
N ASN A 33 1.43 18.82 11.40
CA ASN A 33 2.62 19.09 10.60
C ASN A 33 3.82 18.44 11.26
N ILE A 34 4.58 17.69 10.47
CA ILE A 34 5.87 17.14 10.87
C ILE A 34 6.95 17.50 9.85
N VAL A 35 8.20 17.52 10.29
CA VAL A 35 9.35 17.79 9.41
C VAL A 35 10.18 16.52 9.29
N TYR A 36 10.31 16.04 8.06
CA TYR A 36 11.16 14.93 7.65
C TYR A 36 12.51 15.46 7.17
N ASN A 37 13.60 14.81 7.58
CA ASN A 37 14.96 15.26 7.24
C ASN A 37 15.43 14.97 5.81
N GLN A 38 14.66 14.19 5.03
CA GLN A 38 15.03 13.77 3.66
C GLN A 38 16.36 12.99 3.54
N ASP A 39 16.92 12.54 4.65
CA ASP A 39 18.12 11.69 4.63
C ASP A 39 17.72 10.24 4.35
N LEU A 40 18.10 9.70 3.19
CA LEU A 40 17.80 8.32 2.82
C LEU A 40 18.61 7.29 3.62
N ASN A 41 19.76 7.69 4.20
CA ASN A 41 20.60 6.83 5.04
C ASN A 41 20.11 6.77 6.49
N GLN A 42 19.51 7.85 6.99
CA GLN A 42 18.90 7.90 8.31
C GLN A 42 17.60 8.72 8.29
N PRO A 43 16.53 8.17 7.71
CA PRO A 43 15.29 8.90 7.52
C PRO A 43 14.56 9.05 8.86
N VAL A 44 14.40 10.29 9.32
CA VAL A 44 13.78 10.62 10.61
C VAL A 44 12.90 11.86 10.54
N ILE A 45 11.89 11.88 11.41
CA ILE A 45 11.05 13.04 11.70
C ILE A 45 11.75 13.86 12.77
N VAL A 46 12.25 15.04 12.39
CA VAL A 46 13.04 15.94 13.24
C VAL A 46 12.20 16.97 13.99
N ALA A 47 11.00 17.29 13.50
CA ALA A 47 10.07 18.18 14.19
C ALA A 47 8.62 17.69 14.09
N GLY A 48 7.80 18.09 15.06
CA GLY A 48 6.39 17.69 15.16
C GLY A 48 6.15 16.30 15.78
N TRP A 49 7.17 15.41 15.82
CA TRP A 49 7.02 14.06 16.39
C TRP A 49 6.61 14.05 17.87
N ILE A 50 7.21 14.92 18.70
CA ILE A 50 6.85 14.99 20.13
C ILE A 50 5.40 15.46 20.30
N THR A 51 4.99 16.47 19.53
CA THR A 51 3.60 16.95 19.51
C THR A 51 2.63 15.84 19.11
N LEU A 52 2.95 15.11 18.04
CA LEU A 52 2.16 13.97 17.56
C LEU A 52 2.02 12.89 18.64
N ARG A 53 3.12 12.46 19.25
CA ARG A 53 3.09 11.44 20.31
C ARG A 53 2.28 11.88 21.52
N ASN A 54 2.43 13.13 21.94
CA ASN A 54 1.68 13.64 23.09
C ASN A 54 0.18 13.69 22.79
N PHE A 55 -0.20 14.10 21.57
CA PHE A 55 -1.59 14.18 21.14
C PHE A 55 -2.27 12.80 21.19
N TYR A 56 -1.63 11.78 20.62
CA TYR A 56 -2.16 10.40 20.60
C TYR A 56 -1.76 9.56 21.82
N GLN A 57 -1.13 10.15 22.82
CA GLN A 57 -0.68 9.46 24.05
C GLN A 57 0.18 8.21 23.76
N LEU A 58 1.08 8.32 22.78
CA LEU A 58 1.97 7.23 22.36
C LEU A 58 3.11 7.05 23.37
N THR A 59 2.85 6.31 24.45
CA THR A 59 3.81 6.01 25.52
C THR A 59 4.61 4.74 25.23
N GLY A 60 5.83 4.90 24.72
CA GLY A 60 6.77 3.79 24.47
C GLY A 60 7.13 3.66 23.00
N ASN A 61 7.46 2.44 22.58
CA ASN A 61 7.72 2.13 21.17
C ASN A 61 6.40 1.77 20.50
N HIS A 62 5.89 2.68 19.68
CA HIS A 62 4.71 2.47 18.86
C HIS A 62 5.11 2.44 17.40
N LEU A 63 4.54 1.50 16.64
CA LEU A 63 4.57 1.54 15.19
C LEU A 63 3.45 2.46 14.72
N VAL A 64 3.78 3.50 13.96
CA VAL A 64 2.80 4.40 13.34
C VAL A 64 2.83 4.17 11.83
N SER A 65 1.67 3.82 11.27
CA SER A 65 1.50 3.66 9.83
C SER A 65 1.05 4.98 9.22
N LEU A 66 1.85 5.51 8.29
CA LEU A 66 1.51 6.69 7.51
C LEU A 66 1.19 6.27 6.08
N HIS A 67 0.06 6.75 5.56
CA HIS A 67 -0.35 6.51 4.18
C HIS A 67 -0.23 7.81 3.39
N HIS A 68 0.52 7.78 2.29
CA HIS A 68 0.61 8.90 1.38
C HIS A 68 -0.63 8.90 0.47
N TYR A 69 -1.50 9.90 0.61
CA TYR A 69 -2.67 10.04 -0.25
C TYR A 69 -2.27 10.65 -1.58
N VAL A 70 -2.47 9.89 -2.66
CA VAL A 70 -2.23 10.38 -4.03
C VAL A 70 -3.59 10.73 -4.63
N LEU A 71 -3.79 12.00 -4.97
CA LEU A 71 -5.04 12.45 -5.57
C LEU A 71 -5.28 11.69 -6.89
N GLY A 72 -6.44 11.04 -6.99
CA GLY A 72 -6.79 10.24 -8.17
C GLY A 72 -6.26 8.80 -8.15
N SER A 73 -5.58 8.36 -7.09
CA SER A 73 -5.19 6.96 -6.99
C SER A 73 -6.43 6.05 -6.88
N VAL A 74 -6.31 4.85 -7.46
CA VAL A 74 -7.35 3.83 -7.37
C VAL A 74 -6.86 2.75 -6.43
N THR A 75 -7.65 2.44 -5.39
CA THR A 75 -7.30 1.41 -4.42
C THR A 75 -8.34 0.30 -4.36
N PHE A 76 -7.88 -0.92 -4.11
CA PHE A 76 -8.76 -2.03 -3.75
C PHE A 76 -8.15 -2.84 -2.62
N LYS A 77 -9.01 -3.47 -1.81
CA LYS A 77 -8.60 -4.21 -0.61
C LYS A 77 -8.99 -5.67 -0.73
N VAL A 78 -8.13 -6.54 -0.24
CA VAL A 78 -8.31 -7.98 -0.26
C VAL A 78 -8.03 -8.54 1.12
N TYR A 79 -8.99 -9.27 1.67
CA TYR A 79 -8.79 -10.12 2.84
C TYR A 79 -8.32 -11.50 2.38
N LEU A 80 -7.20 -11.96 2.93
CA LEU A 80 -6.61 -13.27 2.65
C LEU A 80 -7.30 -14.35 3.48
N THR A 81 -8.11 -15.17 2.82
CA THR A 81 -8.66 -16.41 3.39
C THR A 81 -7.75 -17.58 3.09
N GLU A 82 -7.92 -18.70 3.80
CA GLU A 82 -7.24 -19.97 3.47
C GLU A 82 -7.37 -20.32 1.99
N GLN A 83 -8.55 -20.10 1.39
CA GLN A 83 -8.77 -20.33 -0.03
C GLN A 83 -7.87 -19.45 -0.92
N LYS A 84 -7.73 -18.16 -0.62
CA LYS A 84 -6.94 -17.23 -1.45
C LYS A 84 -5.43 -17.45 -1.36
N VAL A 85 -4.97 -17.98 -0.22
CA VAL A 85 -3.57 -18.37 -0.02
C VAL A 85 -3.30 -19.75 -0.62
N SER A 86 -4.23 -20.70 -0.50
CA SER A 86 -4.07 -22.06 -1.04
C SER A 86 -4.25 -22.14 -2.57
N CYS A 87 -5.14 -21.32 -3.15
CA CYS A 87 -5.36 -21.26 -4.59
C CYS A 87 -4.25 -20.50 -5.32
N SER A 88 -4.04 -20.86 -6.59
CA SER A 88 -3.12 -20.17 -7.51
C SER A 88 -3.69 -18.86 -8.06
N SER A 89 -4.86 -18.43 -7.59
CA SER A 89 -5.59 -17.28 -8.10
C SER A 89 -6.21 -16.46 -6.98
N LEU A 90 -6.24 -15.15 -7.15
CA LEU A 90 -6.91 -14.20 -6.31
C LEU A 90 -8.13 -13.60 -7.01
N ASP A 91 -9.31 -13.76 -6.39
CA ASP A 91 -10.51 -13.03 -6.80
C ASP A 91 -10.40 -11.54 -6.42
N VAL A 92 -10.64 -10.68 -7.40
CA VAL A 92 -10.60 -9.22 -7.23
C VAL A 92 -12.03 -8.70 -7.06
N PRO A 93 -12.27 -7.67 -6.22
CA PRO A 93 -13.58 -7.02 -6.12
C PRO A 93 -14.16 -6.66 -7.50
N SER A 94 -15.47 -6.90 -7.71
CA SER A 94 -16.13 -6.72 -9.00
C SER A 94 -16.04 -5.29 -9.56
N VAL A 95 -15.92 -4.27 -8.71
CA VAL A 95 -15.67 -2.89 -9.13
C VAL A 95 -14.39 -2.77 -9.97
N MET A 96 -13.36 -3.55 -9.65
CA MET A 96 -12.09 -3.54 -10.36
C MET A 96 -12.16 -4.26 -11.71
N HIS A 97 -13.15 -5.13 -11.93
CA HIS A 97 -13.33 -5.77 -13.24
C HIS A 97 -13.49 -4.71 -14.32
N TYR A 98 -14.34 -3.71 -14.10
CA TYR A 98 -14.57 -2.66 -15.09
C TYR A 98 -13.38 -1.73 -15.25
N PHE A 99 -12.77 -1.31 -14.13
CA PHE A 99 -11.57 -0.48 -14.15
C PHE A 99 -10.45 -1.15 -14.95
N LEU A 100 -10.07 -2.39 -14.62
CA LEU A 100 -8.97 -3.07 -15.30
C LEU A 100 -9.32 -3.50 -16.73
N LYS A 101 -10.61 -3.75 -17.02
CA LYS A 101 -11.06 -4.03 -18.39
C LYS A 101 -10.89 -2.80 -19.29
N ASP A 102 -11.22 -1.61 -18.78
CA ASP A 102 -11.08 -0.34 -19.50
C ASP A 102 -9.61 -0.06 -19.87
N LYS A 103 -8.68 -0.39 -18.97
CA LYS A 103 -7.23 -0.27 -19.23
C LYS A 103 -6.71 -1.21 -20.31
N GLY A 104 -7.43 -2.29 -20.62
CA GLY A 104 -7.01 -3.27 -21.64
C GLY A 104 -5.80 -4.12 -21.26
N TRP A 105 -5.37 -4.11 -20.00
CA TRP A 105 -4.21 -4.89 -19.55
C TRP A 105 -4.55 -6.38 -19.42
N THR A 106 -3.63 -7.23 -19.87
CA THR A 106 -3.70 -8.69 -19.73
C THR A 106 -2.82 -9.22 -18.59
N HIS A 107 -1.88 -8.40 -18.14
CA HIS A 107 -0.98 -8.66 -17.02
C HIS A 107 -0.99 -7.46 -16.08
N LEU A 108 -0.67 -7.67 -14.81
CA LEU A 108 -0.59 -6.67 -13.76
C LEU A 108 0.76 -6.80 -13.05
N HIS A 109 1.54 -5.72 -13.01
CA HIS A 109 2.80 -5.72 -12.25
C HIS A 109 2.53 -5.35 -10.79
N LEU A 110 2.88 -6.26 -9.88
CA LEU A 110 2.85 -6.05 -8.44
C LEU A 110 4.25 -5.60 -7.99
N GLU A 111 4.51 -4.30 -8.12
CA GLU A 111 5.83 -3.70 -8.01
C GLU A 111 6.91 -4.52 -8.74
N ASP A 112 8.06 -4.72 -8.09
CA ASP A 112 9.18 -5.52 -8.58
C ASP A 112 9.11 -6.99 -8.16
N VAL A 113 7.98 -7.43 -7.58
CA VAL A 113 7.85 -8.77 -6.99
C VAL A 113 7.31 -9.79 -7.97
N ALA A 114 6.24 -9.46 -8.68
CA ALA A 114 5.58 -10.40 -9.57
C ALA A 114 4.81 -9.71 -10.69
N GLU A 115 4.95 -10.24 -11.90
CA GLU A 115 3.99 -10.00 -12.97
C GLU A 115 2.87 -11.04 -12.88
N CYS A 116 1.63 -10.58 -12.82
CA CYS A 116 0.47 -11.44 -12.65
C CYS A 116 -0.47 -11.42 -13.86
N ARG A 117 -0.94 -12.59 -14.30
CA ARG A 117 -1.93 -12.66 -15.39
C ARG A 117 -3.33 -12.25 -14.91
N LEU A 118 -4.00 -11.38 -15.66
CA LEU A 118 -5.40 -11.01 -15.46
C LEU A 118 -6.33 -11.91 -16.28
N VAL A 119 -7.32 -12.53 -15.61
CA VAL A 119 -8.31 -13.39 -16.25
C VAL A 119 -9.72 -12.85 -16.01
N PHE A 120 -10.30 -12.33 -17.08
CA PHE A 120 -11.65 -11.76 -17.06
C PHE A 120 -12.70 -12.82 -17.39
N ASN A 121 -13.74 -12.90 -16.57
CA ASN A 121 -14.96 -13.63 -16.90
C ASN A 121 -16.05 -12.62 -17.24
N HIS A 122 -16.29 -12.39 -18.53
CA HIS A 122 -17.23 -11.37 -19.00
C HIS A 122 -18.69 -11.70 -18.68
N TRP A 123 -19.04 -12.99 -18.59
CA TRP A 123 -20.41 -13.40 -18.28
C TRP A 123 -20.75 -13.14 -16.82
N ARG A 124 -19.84 -13.49 -15.90
CA ARG A 124 -20.00 -13.26 -14.46
C ARG A 124 -19.55 -11.86 -14.01
N LYS A 125 -18.92 -11.08 -14.89
CA LYS A 125 -18.32 -9.77 -14.59
C LYS A 125 -17.33 -9.84 -13.42
N THR A 126 -16.53 -10.91 -13.39
CA THR A 126 -15.51 -11.13 -12.36
C THR A 126 -14.12 -11.11 -12.98
N LEU A 127 -13.13 -10.73 -12.17
CA LEU A 127 -11.73 -10.71 -12.54
C LEU A 127 -10.91 -11.50 -11.52
N LYS A 128 -9.95 -12.28 -12.03
CA LYS A 128 -8.94 -12.96 -11.22
C LYS A 128 -7.54 -12.51 -11.58
N ILE A 129 -6.70 -12.40 -10.56
CA ILE A 129 -5.23 -12.33 -10.69
C ILE A 129 -4.74 -13.77 -10.53
N GLU A 130 -4.15 -14.35 -11.56
CA GLU A 130 -3.73 -15.77 -11.58
C GLU A 130 -2.20 -15.92 -11.54
N ALA A 131 -1.61 -16.60 -12.52
CA ALA A 131 -0.17 -16.86 -12.65
C ALA A 131 0.62 -15.63 -12.18
N GLY A 132 1.55 -15.81 -11.23
CA GLY A 132 2.23 -14.73 -10.51
C GLY A 132 1.75 -14.55 -9.07
N TRP A 133 0.44 -14.68 -8.80
CA TRP A 133 -0.14 -14.51 -7.45
C TRP A 133 0.50 -15.42 -6.40
N LYS A 134 0.67 -16.70 -6.72
CA LYS A 134 1.28 -17.68 -5.81
C LYS A 134 2.75 -17.38 -5.52
N HIS A 135 3.47 -16.82 -6.49
CA HIS A 135 4.84 -16.37 -6.27
C HIS A 135 4.83 -15.16 -5.34
N PHE A 136 4.01 -14.16 -5.66
CA PHE A 136 3.86 -12.92 -4.90
C PHE A 136 3.59 -13.13 -3.40
N TYR A 137 2.51 -13.83 -3.04
CA TYR A 137 2.16 -13.95 -1.61
C TYR A 137 3.19 -14.79 -0.82
N LYS A 138 3.85 -15.76 -1.47
CA LYS A 138 4.90 -16.57 -0.85
C LYS A 138 6.18 -15.78 -0.64
N THR A 139 6.61 -15.01 -1.63
CA THR A 139 7.79 -14.14 -1.54
C THR A 139 7.65 -13.16 -0.38
N LEU A 140 6.44 -12.65 -0.15
CA LEU A 140 6.15 -11.69 0.92
C LEU A 140 5.73 -12.34 2.25
N SER A 141 5.71 -13.68 2.31
CA SER A 141 5.31 -14.44 3.51
C SER A 141 3.94 -14.03 4.07
N PHE A 142 2.99 -13.68 3.21
CA PHE A 142 1.64 -13.34 3.64
C PHE A 142 0.88 -14.57 4.15
N THR A 143 0.16 -14.40 5.26
CA THR A 143 -0.64 -15.44 5.90
C THR A 143 -2.13 -15.18 5.73
N THR A 144 -2.94 -16.14 6.16
CA THR A 144 -4.38 -15.93 6.34
C THR A 144 -4.64 -14.79 7.34
N ASP A 145 -5.83 -14.20 7.24
CA ASP A 145 -6.32 -13.11 8.08
C ASP A 145 -5.65 -11.74 7.86
N MET A 146 -4.61 -11.69 7.03
CA MET A 146 -4.04 -10.43 6.56
C MET A 146 -4.99 -9.72 5.58
N LYS A 147 -5.06 -8.40 5.71
CA LYS A 147 -5.71 -7.53 4.73
C LYS A 147 -4.63 -6.83 3.91
N ILE A 148 -4.66 -7.03 2.60
CA ILE A 148 -3.77 -6.33 1.66
C ILE A 148 -4.56 -5.21 1.02
N VAL A 149 -3.94 -4.04 0.95
CA VAL A 149 -4.39 -2.93 0.09
C VAL A 149 -3.51 -2.91 -1.13
N PHE A 150 -4.12 -2.77 -2.29
CA PHE A 150 -3.47 -2.55 -3.56
C PHE A 150 -3.81 -1.14 -4.03
N GLU A 151 -2.82 -0.41 -4.55
CA GLU A 151 -2.96 0.97 -5.00
C GLU A 151 -2.30 1.20 -6.37
N PHE A 152 -3.09 1.74 -7.29
CA PHE A 152 -2.60 2.36 -8.52
C PHE A 152 -2.38 3.84 -8.23
N ILE A 153 -1.12 4.23 -7.99
CA ILE A 153 -0.73 5.64 -7.79
C ILE A 153 -1.15 6.46 -9.01
N ASP A 154 -0.76 5.97 -10.18
CA ASP A 154 -1.15 6.47 -11.49
C ASP A 154 -2.07 5.41 -12.12
N PRO A 155 -3.38 5.69 -12.24
CA PRO A 155 -4.34 4.76 -12.83
C PRO A 155 -4.04 4.38 -14.28
N ASP A 156 -3.18 5.10 -14.99
CA ASP A 156 -2.80 4.83 -16.38
C ASP A 156 -1.50 4.02 -16.51
N VAL A 157 -0.82 3.75 -15.39
CA VAL A 157 0.39 2.92 -15.36
C VAL A 157 0.05 1.53 -14.83
N ASN A 158 0.52 0.51 -15.56
CA ASN A 158 0.35 -0.89 -15.17
C ASN A 158 1.34 -1.31 -14.08
N CYS A 159 1.30 -0.62 -12.93
CA CYS A 159 2.08 -0.95 -11.76
C CYS A 159 1.25 -0.68 -10.51
N VAL A 160 1.12 -1.70 -9.67
CA VAL A 160 0.34 -1.68 -8.45
C VAL A 160 1.26 -1.78 -7.26
N LEU A 161 1.14 -0.81 -6.36
CA LEU A 161 1.71 -0.89 -5.02
C LEU A 161 0.83 -1.76 -4.13
N TYR A 162 1.41 -2.28 -3.07
CA TYR A 162 0.65 -3.00 -2.05
C TYR A 162 1.23 -2.81 -0.66
N TRP A 163 0.41 -3.03 0.37
CA TRP A 163 0.83 -3.13 1.77
C TRP A 163 -0.20 -3.91 2.58
N SER A 164 0.24 -4.53 3.67
CA SER A 164 -0.67 -5.12 4.66
C SER A 164 -1.20 -4.06 5.63
N CYS A 165 -2.48 -4.15 5.97
CA CYS A 165 -3.04 -3.54 7.17
C CYS A 165 -2.91 -4.57 8.29
N VAL A 166 -2.09 -4.26 9.30
CA VAL A 166 -2.03 -5.00 10.57
C VAL A 166 -3.12 -4.46 11.50
#